data_AF-A0A545AYU1-F1
#
_entry.id   AF-A0A545AYU1-F1
#
_cell.length_a   1.000
_cell.length_b   1.000
_cell.length_c   1.000
_cell.angle_alpha   90.00
_cell.angle_beta   90.00
_cell.angle_gamma   90.00
#
_symmetry.space_group_name_H-M   'P 1'
#
loop_
_entity.id
_entity.type
_entity.pdbx_description
1 polymer ?
#
loop_
_entity_poly.entity_id
_entity_poly.type
_entity_poly.pdbx_seq_one_letter_code
_entity_poly.pdbx_strand_id
1 'polypeptide(L)' 'MTLRLDDAQTEALRRRAEVEGRSMEQVASAAINDYLMRADDDALTEQLAAQGAERFADLLRRLGE' A
#
# COMPACT_ATOMS: atom_id res chain seq x y z
N MET A 1 -5.70 9.65 -17.29
CA MET A 1 -6.71 9.40 -16.23
C MET A 1 -7.09 10.74 -15.62
N THR A 2 -8.38 11.02 -15.37
CA THR A 2 -8.79 12.29 -14.75
C THR A 2 -9.15 12.04 -13.28
N LEU A 3 -8.23 12.35 -12.36
CA LEU A 3 -8.51 12.34 -10.92
C LEU A 3 -9.18 13.66 -10.52
N ARG A 4 -10.21 13.61 -9.69
CA ARG A 4 -10.73 14.79 -8.99
C ARG A 4 -10.04 14.90 -7.65
N LEU A 5 -9.31 15.98 -7.47
CA LEU A 5 -8.57 16.30 -6.25
C LEU A 5 -9.26 17.46 -5.55
N ASP A 6 -9.27 17.44 -4.22
CA ASP A 6 -9.58 18.62 -3.43
C ASP A 6 -8.37 19.58 -3.39
N ASP A 7 -8.60 20.79 -2.85
CA ASP A 7 -7.58 21.84 -2.79
C ASP A 7 -6.37 21.42 -1.92
N ALA A 8 -6.62 20.67 -0.85
CA ALA A 8 -5.56 20.21 0.06
C ALA A 8 -4.68 19.14 -0.60
N GLN A 9 -5.29 18.20 -1.32
CA GLN A 9 -4.60 17.17 -2.10
C GLN A 9 -3.77 17.79 -3.22
N THR A 10 -4.34 18.78 -3.91
CA THR A 10 -3.65 19.52 -4.98
C THR A 10 -2.41 20.23 -4.44
N GLU A 11 -2.54 20.92 -3.30
CA GLU A 11 -1.43 21.63 -2.68
C GLU A 11 -0.36 20.68 -2.13
N ALA A 12 -0.76 19.56 -1.53
CA ALA A 12 0.17 18.53 -1.06
C ALA A 12 0.98 17.93 -2.23
N LEU A 13 0.33 17.59 -3.34
CA LEU A 13 1.00 17.08 -4.53
C LEU A 13 1.92 18.12 -5.17
N ARG A 14 1.52 19.40 -5.18
CA ARG A 14 2.36 20.50 -5.70
C ARG A 14 3.65 20.63 -4.90
N ARG A 15 3.57 20.75 -3.58
CA ARG A 15 4.76 20.84 -2.71
C ARG A 15 5.67 19.63 -2.90
N ARG A 16 5.09 18.44 -3.04
CA ARG A 16 5.86 17.21 -3.24
C ARG A 16 6.55 17.18 -4.60
N ALA A 17 5.86 17.61 -5.65
CA ALA A 17 6.40 17.74 -7.00
C ALA A 17 7.60 18.71 -7.05
N GLU A 18 7.50 19.84 -6.36
CA GLU A 18 8.60 20.81 -6.23
C GLU A 18 9.82 20.22 -5.52
N VAL A 19 9.60 19.53 -4.39
CA VAL A 19 10.68 18.87 -3.63
C VAL A 19 11.37 17.79 -4.45
N GLU A 20 10.62 17.04 -5.25
CA GLU A 20 11.14 15.91 -6.03
C GLU A 20 11.59 16.29 -7.44
N GLY A 21 11.39 17.55 -7.87
CA GLY A 21 11.79 18.04 -9.19
C GLY A 21 11.08 17.35 -10.35
N ARG A 22 9.85 16.86 -10.14
CA ARG A 22 9.05 16.14 -11.15
C ARG A 22 7.64 16.71 -11.27
N SER A 23 6.88 16.34 -12.31
CA SER A 23 5.53 16.85 -12.49
C SER A 23 4.57 16.30 -11.42
N MET A 24 3.52 17.05 -11.08
CA MET A 24 2.47 16.60 -10.16
C MET A 24 1.81 15.28 -10.62
N GLU A 25 1.65 15.09 -11.93
CA GLU A 25 1.11 13.85 -12.49
C GLU A 25 2.05 12.65 -12.24
N GLN A 26 3.37 12.86 -12.39
CA GLN A 26 4.37 11.81 -12.11
C GLN A 26 4.39 11.46 -10.63
N VAL A 27 4.25 12.44 -9.73
CA VAL A 27 4.09 12.19 -8.29
C VAL A 27 2.85 11.36 -8.02
N ALA A 28 1.70 11.76 -8.57
CA ALA A 28 0.44 11.05 -8.37
C ALA A 28 0.49 9.62 -8.90
N SER A 29 1.03 9.43 -10.10
CA SER A 29 1.16 8.10 -10.73
C SER A 29 2.06 7.18 -9.93
N ALA A 30 3.20 7.70 -9.43
CA ALA A 30 4.09 6.93 -8.57
C ALA A 30 3.42 6.57 -7.23
N ALA A 31 2.70 7.50 -6.62
CA ALA A 31 1.99 7.24 -5.37
C ALA A 31 0.92 6.14 -5.53
N ILE A 32 0.22 6.12 -6.66
CA ILE A 32 -0.75 5.06 -6.99
C ILE A 32 -0.04 3.72 -7.16
N ASN A 33 1.06 3.67 -7.91
CA ASN A 33 1.82 2.43 -8.11
C ASN A 33 2.37 1.89 -6.78
N ASP A 34 2.93 2.76 -5.94
CA ASP A 34 3.43 2.38 -4.62
C ASP A 34 2.31 1.86 -3.71
N TYR A 35 1.12 2.47 -3.76
CA TYR A 35 -0.04 1.99 -3.01
C TYR A 35 -0.48 0.60 -3.47
N LEU A 36 -0.60 0.38 -4.78
CA LEU A 36 -1.01 -0.90 -5.35
C LEU A 36 0.00 -2.01 -5.03
N MET A 37 1.29 -1.74 -5.19
CA MET A 37 2.34 -2.71 -4.87
C MET A 37 2.30 -3.13 -3.40
N ARG A 38 2.12 -2.18 -2.47
CA ARG A 38 1.98 -2.50 -1.04
C ARG A 38 0.71 -3.28 -0.74
N ALA A 39 -0.40 -2.90 -1.37
CA ALA A 39 -1.67 -3.60 -1.18
C ALA A 39 -1.59 -5.06 -1.67
N ASP A 40 -0.90 -5.31 -2.78
CA ASP A 40 -0.66 -6.65 -3.30
C ASP A 40 0.24 -7.48 -2.36
N ASP A 41 1.32 -6.87 -1.86
CA ASP A 41 2.22 -7.51 -0.89
C ASP A 41 1.51 -7.86 0.43
N ASP A 42 0.67 -6.95 0.95
CA ASP A 42 -0.12 -7.14 2.16
C ASP A 42 -1.13 -8.28 1.95
N ALA A 43 -1.84 -8.30 0.82
CA ALA A 43 -2.80 -9.34 0.49
C ALA A 43 -2.14 -10.73 0.38
N LEU A 44 -0.95 -10.81 -0.24
CA LEU A 44 -0.17 -12.04 -0.30
C LEU A 44 0.27 -12.49 1.10
N THR A 45 0.72 -11.55 1.93
CA THR A 45 1.15 -11.84 3.30
C THR A 45 -0.01 -12.39 4.13
N GLU A 46 -1.19 -11.76 4.05
CA GLU A 46 -2.40 -12.21 4.74
C GLU A 46 -2.82 -13.61 4.28
N GLN A 47 -2.78 -13.87 2.97
CA GLN A 47 -3.08 -15.18 2.41
C GLN A 47 -2.13 -16.27 2.94
N LEU A 48 -0.82 -16.01 2.92
CA LEU A 48 0.18 -16.96 3.40
C LEU A 48 0.07 -17.16 4.92
N ALA A 49 -0.22 -16.11 5.68
CA ALA A 49 -0.47 -16.20 7.11
C ALA A 49 -1.68 -17.08 7.42
N ALA A 50 -2.80 -16.90 6.70
CA ALA A 50 -3.99 -17.72 6.85
C ALA A 50 -3.72 -19.21 6.54
N GLN A 51 -3.02 -19.49 5.43
CA GLN A 51 -2.62 -20.85 5.06
C GLN A 51 -1.69 -21.50 6.11
N GLY A 52 -0.74 -20.72 6.64
CA GLY A 52 0.16 -21.18 7.70
C GLY A 52 -0.60 -21.48 9.00
N ALA A 53 -1.51 -20.59 9.40
CA ALA A 53 -2.33 -20.75 10.59
C ALA A 53 -3.20 -22.02 10.51
N GLU A 54 -3.81 -22.29 9.35
CA GLU A 54 -4.56 -23.52 9.12
C GLU A 54 -3.65 -24.75 9.19
N ARG A 55 -2.54 -24.73 8.45
CA ARG A 55 -1.59 -25.86 8.37
C ARG A 55 -1.00 -26.24 9.73
N PHE A 56 -0.75 -25.25 10.58
CA PHE A 56 -0.07 -25.44 11.86
C PHE A 56 -0.98 -25.22 13.07
N ALA A 57 -2.30 -25.22 12.88
CA ALA A 57 -3.29 -24.90 13.93
C ALA A 57 -3.06 -25.69 15.22
N ASP A 58 -2.78 -26.99 15.10
CA ASP A 58 -2.55 -27.88 16.24
C ASP A 58 -1.25 -27.58 17.00
N LEU A 59 -0.18 -27.21 16.28
CA LEU A 59 1.09 -26.83 16.89
C LEU A 59 0.98 -25.47 17.58
N LEU A 60 0.31 -24.50 16.94
CA LEU A 60 0.08 -23.17 17.49
C LEU A 60 -0.77 -23.23 18.76
N ARG A 61 -1.82 -24.07 18.77
CA ARG A 61 -2.65 -24.32 19.96
C ARG A 61 -1.84 -24.86 21.13
N ARG A 62 -0.98 -25.86 20.87
CA ARG A 62 -0.09 -26.45 21.89
C ARG A 62 1.01 -25.50 22.38
N LEU A 63 1.38 -24.49 21.59
CA LEU A 63 2.35 -23.48 21.98
C LEU A 63 1.74 -22.43 22.93
N GLY A 64 0.42 -22.21 22.85
CA GLY A 64 -0.31 -21.26 23.70
C GLY A 64 -0.82 -21.84 25.02
N GLU A 65 -0.65 -23.15 25.23
CA GLU A 65 -0.89 -23.86 26.50
C GLU A 65 0.33 -23.74 27.43
#